data_AF-A0A520HRP7-F1
#
_entry.id   AF-A0A520HRP7-F1
#
_cell.length_a   1.000
_cell.length_b   1.000
_cell.length_c   1.000
_cell.angle_alpha   90.00
_cell.angle_beta   90.00
_cell.angle_gamma   90.00
#
_symmetry.space_group_name_H-M   'P 1'
#
loop_
_entity.id
_entity.type
_entity.pdbx_description
1 polymer ?
#
loop_
_entity_poly.entity_id
_entity_poly.type
_entity_poly.pdbx_seq_one_letter_code
_entity_poly.pdbx_strand_id
1 'polypeptide(L)'
;MSIDARLADVLALKIGDPISYSLLGVERSARIASFRRISWDTLGFNYVMVFSPNAIEDAPHNLAATIDLAPGQEGMVMRALLPRFPSVSVIEVRGVIGQIRDI
;
A
#
# COMPACT_ATOMS: atom_id res chain seq x y z
N MET A 1 8.91 -11.56 -2.17
CA MET A 1 7.72 -10.71 -2.34
C MET A 1 6.47 -11.46 -1.89
N SER A 2 5.39 -10.74 -1.58
CA SER A 2 4.04 -11.30 -1.38
C SER A 2 3.13 -10.90 -2.55
N ILE A 3 2.30 -11.83 -3.03
CA ILE A 3 1.36 -11.60 -4.14
C ILE A 3 -0.08 -11.91 -3.68
N ASP A 4 -1.07 -11.22 -4.26
CA ASP A 4 -2.48 -11.56 -4.07
C ASP A 4 -2.79 -13.01 -4.47
N ALA A 5 -3.50 -13.73 -3.61
CA ALA A 5 -3.82 -15.14 -3.79
C ALA A 5 -4.72 -15.40 -5.00
N ARG A 6 -5.69 -14.51 -5.31
CA ARG A 6 -6.57 -14.71 -6.47
C ARG A 6 -5.79 -14.53 -7.77
N LEU A 7 -4.89 -13.55 -7.83
CA LEU A 7 -4.01 -13.41 -8.98
C LEU A 7 -3.09 -14.62 -9.14
N ALA A 8 -2.54 -15.13 -8.04
CA ALA A 8 -1.71 -16.32 -8.06
C ALA A 8 -2.47 -17.54 -8.62
N ASP A 9 -3.72 -17.75 -8.22
CA ASP A 9 -4.55 -18.85 -8.73
C ASP A 9 -4.82 -18.71 -10.23
N VAL A 10 -5.19 -17.51 -10.69
CA VAL A 10 -5.47 -17.23 -12.12
C VAL A 10 -4.24 -17.46 -13.00
N LEU A 11 -3.06 -17.09 -12.49
CA LEU A 11 -1.78 -17.23 -13.19
C LEU A 11 -1.07 -18.56 -12.90
N ALA A 12 -1.71 -19.45 -12.11
CA ALA A 12 -1.14 -20.73 -11.66
C ALA A 12 0.27 -20.60 -11.02
N LEU A 13 0.51 -19.51 -10.28
CA LEU A 13 1.78 -19.21 -9.63
C LEU A 13 1.97 -20.06 -8.36
N LYS A 14 3.22 -20.34 -8.05
CA LYS A 14 3.63 -21.10 -6.85
C LYS A 14 4.61 -20.29 -6.00
N ILE A 15 4.66 -20.62 -4.71
CA ILE A 15 5.71 -20.12 -3.83
C ILE A 15 7.07 -20.58 -4.38
N GLY A 16 8.02 -19.65 -4.45
CA GLY A 16 9.36 -19.85 -4.99
C GLY A 16 9.54 -19.41 -6.44
N ASP A 17 8.44 -19.21 -7.19
CA ASP A 17 8.50 -18.79 -8.59
C ASP A 17 9.19 -17.42 -8.71
N PRO A 18 10.04 -17.23 -9.73
CA PRO A 18 10.59 -15.94 -10.06
C PRO A 18 9.55 -15.10 -10.82
N ILE A 19 9.44 -13.83 -10.45
CA ILE A 19 8.63 -12.84 -11.15
C ILE A 19 9.53 -11.70 -11.59
N SER A 20 9.52 -11.40 -12.89
CA SER A 20 10.12 -10.19 -13.43
C SER A 20 9.17 -9.01 -13.29
N TYR A 21 9.69 -7.86 -12.89
CA TYR A 21 8.96 -6.61 -12.76
C TYR A 21 9.81 -5.44 -13.24
N SER A 22 9.17 -4.39 -13.76
CA SER A 22 9.85 -3.15 -14.14
C SER A 22 9.65 -2.11 -13.05
N LEU A 23 10.75 -1.52 -12.58
CA LEU A 23 10.77 -0.42 -11.62
C LEU A 23 11.50 0.76 -12.23
N LEU A 24 10.75 1.83 -12.55
CA LEU A 24 11.27 3.03 -13.22
C LEU A 24 12.05 2.70 -14.51
N GLY A 25 11.59 1.68 -15.26
CA GLY A 25 12.20 1.23 -16.51
C GLY A 25 13.33 0.21 -16.34
N VAL A 26 13.78 -0.06 -15.10
CA VAL A 26 14.77 -1.10 -14.82
C VAL A 26 14.06 -2.42 -14.53
N GLU A 27 14.35 -3.44 -15.33
CA GLU A 27 13.82 -4.78 -15.09
C GLU A 27 14.56 -5.45 -13.94
N ARG A 28 13.79 -6.06 -13.04
CA ARG A 28 14.27 -6.74 -11.83
C ARG A 28 13.52 -8.05 -11.65
N SER A 29 14.08 -8.95 -10.86
CA SER A 29 13.44 -10.22 -10.52
C SER A 29 13.35 -10.39 -9.01
N ALA A 30 12.24 -10.94 -8.55
CA ALA A 30 12.08 -11.34 -7.16
C ALA A 30 11.27 -12.64 -7.06
N ARG A 31 11.45 -13.35 -5.95
CA ARG A 31 10.76 -14.63 -5.71
C ARG A 31 9.51 -14.45 -4.87
N ILE A 32 8.48 -15.24 -5.19
CA ILE A 32 7.26 -15.32 -4.40
C ILE A 32 7.58 -16.04 -3.08
N ALA A 33 7.41 -15.34 -1.97
CA ALA A 33 7.61 -15.87 -0.63
C ALA A 33 6.29 -16.24 0.05
N SER A 34 5.19 -15.57 -0.31
CA SER A 34 3.88 -15.82 0.26
C SER A 34 2.76 -15.35 -0.67
N PHE A 35 1.58 -15.94 -0.49
CA PHE A 35 0.34 -15.44 -1.03
C PHE A 35 -0.48 -14.79 0.08
N ARG A 36 -1.21 -13.72 -0.25
CA ARG A 36 -2.07 -13.01 0.69
C ARG A 36 -3.45 -12.77 0.13
N ARG A 37 -4.44 -12.75 1.01
CA ARG A 37 -5.81 -12.40 0.62
C ARG A 37 -6.01 -10.90 0.79
N ILE A 38 -6.38 -10.22 -0.28
CA ILE A 38 -6.68 -8.79 -0.25
C ILE A 38 -8.19 -8.58 -0.12
N SER A 39 -8.59 -7.81 0.89
CA SER A 39 -9.96 -7.40 1.18
C SER A 39 -10.18 -5.99 0.62
N TRP A 40 -10.68 -5.90 -0.62
CA TRP A 40 -10.87 -4.63 -1.34
C TRP A 40 -11.95 -3.72 -0.76
N ASP A 41 -12.80 -4.28 0.10
CA ASP A 41 -13.81 -3.57 0.91
C ASP A 41 -13.19 -2.79 2.08
N THR A 42 -11.91 -3.01 2.36
CA THR A 42 -11.17 -2.23 3.35
C THR A 42 -10.55 -0.98 2.72
N LEU A 43 -10.61 0.14 3.44
CA LEU A 43 -9.94 1.40 3.11
C LEU A 43 -8.40 1.34 3.31
N GLY A 44 -7.84 0.14 3.43
CA GLY A 44 -6.42 -0.09 3.58
C GLY A 44 -5.68 -0.04 2.24
N PHE A 45 -4.35 -0.05 2.34
CA PHE A 45 -3.49 -0.15 1.17
C PHE A 45 -3.53 -1.54 0.54
N ASN A 46 -4.30 -1.67 -0.55
CA ASN A 46 -4.50 -2.92 -1.27
C ASN A 46 -3.60 -2.99 -2.52
N TYR A 47 -2.36 -3.48 -2.35
CA TYR A 47 -1.41 -3.63 -3.47
C TYR A 47 -1.35 -5.04 -4.03
N VAL A 48 -1.35 -5.29 -5.33
CA VAL A 48 -1.25 -6.68 -5.82
C VAL A 48 0.07 -7.35 -5.43
N MET A 49 1.17 -6.61 -5.43
CA MET A 49 2.52 -7.07 -5.05
C MET A 49 3.08 -6.26 -3.88
N VAL A 50 3.72 -6.93 -2.94
CA VAL A 50 4.43 -6.30 -1.81
C VAL A 50 5.85 -6.85 -1.73
N PHE A 51 6.82 -5.95 -1.69
CA PHE A 51 8.24 -6.27 -1.66
C PHE A 51 8.79 -6.15 -0.23
N SER A 52 9.87 -6.87 0.07
CA SER A 52 10.68 -6.56 1.25
C SER A 52 11.30 -5.17 1.09
N PRO A 53 11.50 -4.39 2.16
CA PRO A 53 12.06 -3.03 2.07
C PRO A 53 13.33 -2.96 1.22
N ASN A 54 14.23 -3.92 1.42
CA ASN A 54 15.54 -4.02 0.78
C ASN A 54 15.44 -4.22 -0.76
N ALA A 55 14.29 -4.66 -1.28
CA ALA A 55 14.15 -4.98 -2.71
C ALA A 55 13.87 -3.76 -3.59
N ILE A 56 13.51 -2.63 -2.98
CA ILE A 56 13.19 -1.36 -3.66
C ILE A 56 13.89 -0.16 -3.01
N GLU A 57 14.80 -0.39 -2.06
CA GLU A 57 15.46 0.65 -1.26
C GLU A 57 16.28 1.62 -2.12
N ASP A 58 16.81 1.15 -3.25
CA ASP A 58 17.62 1.92 -4.20
C ASP A 58 16.79 2.70 -5.23
N ALA A 59 15.46 2.56 -5.21
CA ALA A 59 14.56 3.31 -6.07
C ALA A 59 13.92 4.49 -5.32
N PRO A 60 13.86 5.69 -5.94
CA PRO A 60 13.08 6.80 -5.40
C PRO A 60 11.63 6.39 -5.14
N HIS A 61 11.13 6.66 -3.95
CA HIS A 61 9.77 6.33 -3.54
C HIS A 61 9.19 7.38 -2.61
N ASN A 62 7.86 7.46 -2.57
CA ASN A 62 7.12 8.27 -1.62
C ASN A 62 6.62 7.38 -0.47
N LEU A 63 6.40 7.99 0.69
CA LEU A 63 5.76 7.34 1.82
C LEU A 63 4.26 7.66 1.81
N ALA A 64 3.45 6.65 2.10
CA ALA A 64 2.01 6.80 2.28
C ALA A 64 1.60 6.08 3.57
N ALA A 65 0.68 6.68 4.32
CA ALA A 65 0.17 6.13 5.57
C ALA A 65 -1.32 6.46 5.70
N THR A 66 -2.06 5.50 6.27
CA THR A 66 -3.45 5.70 6.69
C THR A 66 -3.47 5.71 8.20
N ILE A 67 -4.15 6.69 8.78
CA ILE A 67 -4.27 6.84 10.23
C ILE A 67 -5.76 6.89 10.56
N ASP A 68 -6.22 5.98 11.42
CA ASP A 68 -7.55 6.06 12.00
C ASP A 68 -7.47 6.91 13.28
N LEU A 69 -8.37 7.88 13.40
CA LEU A 69 -8.37 8.89 14.46
C LEU A 69 -9.76 9.06 15.04
N ALA A 70 -9.82 9.18 16.36
CA ALA A 70 -11.03 9.63 17.03
C ALA A 70 -11.40 11.05 16.55
N PRO A 71 -12.71 11.38 16.42
CA PRO A 71 -13.13 12.69 15.98
C PRO A 71 -12.51 13.82 16.81
N GLY A 72 -11.98 14.85 16.14
CA GLY A 72 -11.38 16.02 16.76
C GLY A 72 -9.88 15.90 17.06
N GLN A 73 -9.25 14.74 16.78
CA GLN A 73 -7.80 14.55 16.97
C GLN A 73 -6.93 14.95 15.77
N GLU A 74 -7.53 15.31 14.64
CA GLU A 74 -6.85 15.57 13.37
C GLU A 74 -5.83 16.71 13.50
N GLY A 75 -6.20 17.80 14.17
CA GLY A 75 -5.32 18.95 14.39
C GLY A 75 -4.10 18.64 15.27
N MET A 76 -4.24 17.71 16.22
CA MET A 76 -3.10 17.25 17.03
C MET A 76 -2.10 16.47 16.18
N VAL A 77 -2.59 15.54 15.36
CA VAL A 77 -1.73 14.74 14.48
C VAL A 77 -1.04 15.60 13.44
N MET A 78 -1.77 16.54 12.83
CA MET A 78 -1.20 17.45 11.84
C MET A 78 -0.03 18.27 12.41
N ARG A 79 -0.21 18.85 13.61
CA ARG A 79 0.85 19.61 14.30
C ARG A 79 2.09 18.77 14.61
N ALA A 80 1.94 17.47 14.83
CA ALA A 80 3.05 16.56 15.07
C ALA A 80 3.78 16.13 13.78
N LEU A 81 3.06 16.06 12.65
CA LEU A 81 3.61 15.61 11.36
C LEU A 81 4.34 16.72 10.59
N LEU A 82 3.74 17.91 10.48
CA LEU A 82 4.25 19.01 9.63
C LEU A 82 5.73 19.36 9.87
N PRO A 83 6.26 19.41 11.12
CA PRO A 83 7.67 19.73 11.35
C PRO A 83 8.65 18.68 10.80
N ARG A 84 8.24 17.40 10.74
CA ARG A 84 9.08 16.29 10.29
C ARG A 84 8.87 15.96 8.81
N PHE A 85 7.69 16.25 8.28
CA PHE A 85 7.28 15.93 6.92
C PHE A 85 6.63 17.15 6.25
N PRO A 86 7.40 18.21 5.94
CA PRO A 86 6.85 19.45 5.43
C PRO A 86 6.19 19.33 4.05
N SER A 87 6.54 18.28 3.27
CA SER A 87 5.96 17.97 1.97
C SER A 87 4.77 17.00 2.03
N VAL A 88 4.27 16.66 3.23
CA VAL A 88 3.13 15.74 3.36
C VAL A 88 1.85 16.38 2.84
N SER A 89 1.11 15.64 2.03
CA SER A 89 -0.28 15.96 1.69
C SER A 89 -1.20 15.09 2.53
N VAL A 90 -2.23 15.68 3.12
CA VAL A 90 -3.20 14.97 3.96
C VAL A 90 -4.58 15.08 3.32
N ILE A 91 -5.23 13.93 3.17
CA ILE A 91 -6.54 13.81 2.54
C ILE A 91 -7.49 13.23 3.59
N GLU A 92 -8.50 14.01 3.98
CA GLU A 92 -9.57 13.52 4.86
C GLU A 92 -10.62 12.78 4.03
N VAL A 93 -10.79 11.49 4.31
CA VAL A 93 -11.73 10.62 3.56
C VAL A 93 -13.06 10.41 4.27
N ARG A 94 -13.22 10.88 5.52
CA ARG A 94 -14.40 10.64 6.37
C ARG A 94 -15.71 11.09 5.71
N GLY A 95 -15.74 12.31 5.18
CA GLY A 95 -16.95 12.87 4.56
C GLY A 95 -17.40 12.12 3.31
N VAL A 96 -16.44 11.59 2.53
CA VAL A 96 -16.72 10.84 1.30
C VAL A 96 -17.27 9.44 1.61
N ILE A 97 -16.72 8.77 2.64
CA ILE A 97 -17.18 7.44 3.04
C ILE A 97 -18.61 7.47 3.59
N GLY A 98 -19.00 8.55 4.29
CA GLY A 98 -20.37 8.74 4.78
C GLY A 98 -21.41 8.70 3.65
N GLN A 99 -21.14 9.39 2.54
CA GLN A 99 -22.07 9.44 1.40
C GLN A 99 -22.24 8.10 0.67
N ILE A 100 -21.25 7.21 0.69
CA ILE A 100 -21.32 5.89 0.02
C ILE A 100 -22.15 4.90 0.85
N ARG A 101 -22.28 5.09 2.18
CA ARG A 101 -23.09 4.23 3.04
C ARG A 101 -24.60 4.56 3.00
N ASP A 102 -24.96 5.74 2.51
CA ASP A 102 -26.33 6.22 2.45
C ASP A 102 -27.02 5.98 1.08
N ILE A 103 -26.37 5.21 0.18
CA ILE A 103 -26.92 4.72 -1.10
C ILE A 103 -26.97 3.20 -1.04
#